data_AF-A0A8K0P7J3-F1
#
_entry.id   AF-A0A8K0P7J3-F1
#
_cell.length_a   1.000
_cell.length_b   1.000
_cell.length_c   1.000
_cell.angle_alpha   90.00
_cell.angle_beta   90.00
_cell.angle_gamma   90.00
#
_symmetry.space_group_name_H-M   'P 1'
#
loop_
_entity.id
_entity.type
_entity.pdbx_description
1 polymer ?
#
loop_
_entity_poly.entity_id
_entity_poly.type
_entity_poly.pdbx_seq_one_letter_code
_entity_poly.pdbx_strand_id
1 'polypeptide(L)'
;MIACYTTCHARLVLYEYLRKLDRRVLNFDTDSVIFTERPGEWSPVIGDYLGDMTDEVEHLYREAPRTTPSRYAPDPRTFARQFAKSRINSSNERDVSFERLKTMVTEEATPLVVRYDKRISRVVPRPEKKTFRIVYTKRRRVENYDTLPYGYKHQRMR
;
A
#
# COMPACT_ATOMS: atom_id res chain seq x y z
N MET A 1 -18.08 7.64 -24.25
CA MET A 1 -18.69 6.33 -23.88
C MET A 1 -17.67 5.21 -23.72
N ILE A 2 -16.66 5.08 -24.59
CA ILE A 2 -15.65 3.99 -24.51
C ILE A 2 -14.82 3.99 -23.21
N ALA A 3 -14.37 5.16 -22.73
CA ALA A 3 -13.56 5.25 -21.51
C ALA A 3 -14.28 4.78 -20.23
N CYS A 4 -15.60 4.99 -20.14
CA CYS A 4 -16.39 4.48 -19.02
C CYS A 4 -16.47 2.96 -19.07
N TYR A 5 -16.65 2.39 -20.27
CA TYR A 5 -16.72 0.95 -20.46
C TYR A 5 -15.41 0.25 -20.05
N THR A 6 -14.26 0.76 -20.49
CA THR A 6 -12.95 0.17 -20.14
C THR A 6 -12.65 0.26 -18.65
N THR A 7 -12.92 1.41 -18.01
CA THR A 7 -12.69 1.58 -16.56
C THR A 7 -13.67 0.78 -15.70
N CYS A 8 -14.92 0.63 -16.13
CA CYS A 8 -15.89 -0.28 -15.48
C CYS A 8 -15.45 -1.73 -15.62
N HIS A 9 -15.00 -2.15 -16.81
CA HIS A 9 -14.56 -3.52 -17.05
C HIS A 9 -13.33 -3.88 -16.21
N ALA A 10 -12.29 -3.02 -16.18
CA ALA A 10 -11.11 -3.22 -15.34
C ALA A 10 -11.47 -3.38 -13.86
N ARG A 11 -12.42 -2.56 -13.36
CA ARG A 11 -12.92 -2.69 -11.98
C ARG A 11 -13.63 -4.02 -11.73
N LEU A 12 -14.47 -4.47 -12.66
CA LEU A 12 -15.18 -5.75 -12.54
C LEU A 12 -14.19 -6.91 -12.45
N VAL A 13 -13.19 -6.93 -13.34
CA VAL A 13 -12.11 -7.93 -13.32
C VAL A 13 -11.42 -7.93 -11.95
N LEU A 14 -10.98 -6.78 -11.46
CA LEU A 14 -10.37 -6.67 -10.13
C LEU A 14 -11.30 -7.18 -9.02
N TYR A 15 -12.60 -6.87 -9.08
CA TYR A 15 -13.58 -7.36 -8.10
C TYR A 15 -13.68 -8.89 -8.05
N GLU A 16 -13.50 -9.59 -9.17
CA GLU A 16 -13.50 -11.05 -9.19
C GLU A 16 -12.34 -11.64 -8.38
N TYR A 17 -11.14 -11.05 -8.48
CA TYR A 17 -9.98 -11.42 -7.65
C TYR A 17 -10.24 -11.08 -6.18
N LEU A 18 -10.73 -9.88 -5.88
CA LEU A 18 -11.00 -9.43 -4.52
C LEU A 18 -12.03 -10.33 -3.81
N ARG A 19 -13.05 -10.82 -4.53
CA ARG A 19 -14.05 -11.74 -3.96
C ARG A 19 -13.46 -13.10 -3.60
N LYS A 20 -12.48 -13.60 -4.36
CA LYS A 20 -11.80 -14.88 -4.08
C LYS A 20 -10.74 -14.75 -2.99
N LEU A 21 -10.07 -13.61 -2.91
CA LEU A 21 -9.06 -13.32 -1.88
C LEU A 21 -9.69 -12.95 -0.53
N ASP A 22 -10.83 -12.26 -0.55
CA ASP A 22 -11.64 -11.86 0.60
C ASP A 22 -10.79 -11.18 1.71
N ARG A 23 -10.75 -11.73 2.93
CA ARG A 23 -10.01 -11.14 4.06
C ARG A 23 -8.50 -11.13 3.91
N ARG A 24 -7.95 -11.81 2.89
CA ARG A 24 -6.51 -11.89 2.64
C ARG A 24 -5.97 -10.67 1.91
N VAL A 25 -6.86 -9.80 1.41
CA VAL A 25 -6.48 -8.57 0.72
C VAL A 25 -5.96 -7.54 1.72
N LEU A 26 -4.68 -7.21 1.59
CA LEU A 26 -4.00 -6.19 2.38
C LEU A 26 -4.17 -4.82 1.74
N ASN A 27 -4.04 -4.74 0.41
CA ASN A 27 -4.31 -3.53 -0.35
C ASN A 27 -4.70 -3.85 -1.80
N PHE A 28 -5.34 -2.90 -2.48
CA PHE A 28 -5.60 -2.97 -3.91
C PHE A 28 -5.63 -1.56 -4.50
N ASP A 29 -5.25 -1.43 -5.76
CA ASP A 29 -5.37 -0.20 -6.56
C ASP A 29 -6.11 -0.51 -7.87
N THR A 30 -5.87 0.25 -8.93
CA THR A 30 -6.62 0.21 -10.20
C THR A 30 -6.52 -1.14 -10.90
N ASP A 31 -5.35 -1.78 -10.85
CA ASP A 31 -4.97 -2.97 -11.58
C ASP A 31 -4.06 -3.91 -10.79
N SER A 32 -3.83 -3.62 -9.49
CA SER A 32 -2.95 -4.41 -8.62
C SER A 32 -3.64 -4.79 -7.31
N VAL A 33 -3.25 -5.95 -6.78
CA VAL A 33 -3.72 -6.45 -5.48
C VAL A 33 -2.55 -7.00 -4.69
N ILE A 34 -2.50 -6.67 -3.40
CA ILE A 34 -1.54 -7.19 -2.44
C ILE A 34 -2.32 -8.02 -1.44
N PHE A 35 -1.93 -9.27 -1.27
CA PHE A 35 -2.62 -10.22 -0.42
C PHE A 35 -1.65 -11.10 0.37
N THR A 36 -2.16 -11.76 1.41
CA THR A 36 -1.40 -12.78 2.15
C THR A 36 -1.56 -14.14 1.50
N GLU A 37 -0.46 -14.76 1.11
CA GLU A 37 -0.47 -16.15 0.62
C GLU A 37 -0.44 -17.15 1.79
N ARG A 38 -1.21 -18.24 1.67
CA ARG A 38 -1.21 -19.35 2.61
C ARG A 38 -1.28 -20.68 1.85
N PRO A 39 -0.53 -21.72 2.29
CA PRO A 39 -0.58 -23.03 1.65
C PRO A 39 -2.00 -23.61 1.63
N GLY A 40 -2.46 -24.06 0.46
CA GLY A 40 -3.76 -24.72 0.27
C GLY A 40 -4.95 -23.78 0.02
N GLU A 41 -4.75 -22.47 0.04
CA GLU A 41 -5.78 -21.51 -0.38
C GLU A 41 -5.61 -21.10 -1.85
N TRP A 42 -6.64 -20.50 -2.44
CA TRP A 42 -6.58 -20.04 -3.84
C TRP A 42 -5.60 -18.88 -4.00
N SER A 43 -4.73 -18.93 -5.01
CA SER A 43 -3.90 -17.80 -5.46
C SER A 43 -4.26 -17.44 -6.92
N PRO A 44 -4.17 -16.15 -7.31
CA PRO A 44 -4.36 -15.74 -8.70
C PRO A 44 -3.41 -16.50 -9.63
N VAL A 45 -3.92 -16.91 -10.80
CA VAL A 45 -3.09 -17.50 -11.85
C VAL A 45 -2.33 -16.36 -12.53
N ILE A 46 -1.02 -16.53 -12.66
CA ILE A 46 -0.13 -15.59 -13.34
C ILE A 46 0.00 -15.99 -14.81
N GLY A 47 0.05 -15.01 -15.70
CA GLY A 47 0.24 -15.23 -17.14
C GLY A 47 0.95 -14.06 -17.83
N ASP A 48 1.37 -14.31 -19.07
CA ASP A 48 2.15 -13.35 -19.88
C ASP A 48 1.29 -12.63 -20.94
N TYR A 49 -0.02 -12.89 -20.99
CA TYR A 49 -0.92 -12.31 -21.99
C TYR A 49 -1.63 -11.05 -21.49
N LEU A 50 -2.14 -10.26 -22.44
CA LEU A 50 -2.87 -9.03 -22.12
C LEU A 50 -4.13 -9.34 -21.29
N GLY A 51 -4.17 -8.79 -20.08
CA GLY A 51 -5.28 -8.98 -19.14
C GLY A 51 -5.01 -10.05 -18.07
N ASP A 52 -3.92 -10.80 -18.20
CA ASP A 52 -3.48 -11.71 -17.14
C ASP A 52 -2.88 -10.93 -15.97
N MET A 53 -2.97 -11.52 -14.77
CA MET A 53 -2.25 -11.01 -13.62
C MET A 53 -0.77 -11.34 -13.76
N THR A 54 0.08 -10.36 -13.45
CA THR A 54 1.53 -10.55 -13.40
C THR A 54 2.01 -10.48 -11.95
N ASP A 55 3.10 -11.19 -11.66
CA ASP A 55 3.78 -11.05 -10.37
C ASP A 55 4.82 -9.93 -10.45
N GLU A 56 4.53 -8.80 -9.83
CA GLU A 56 5.46 -7.66 -9.74
C GLU A 56 6.44 -7.79 -8.56
N VAL A 57 6.34 -8.87 -7.79
CA VAL A 57 6.99 -9.00 -6.50
C VAL A 57 8.09 -10.08 -6.56
N GLU A 58 9.35 -9.64 -6.61
CA GLU A 58 10.50 -10.56 -6.73
C GLU A 58 10.69 -11.48 -5.51
N HIS A 59 10.12 -11.14 -4.35
CA HIS A 59 10.27 -11.88 -3.09
C HIS A 59 8.95 -12.06 -2.32
N LEU A 60 8.72 -13.25 -1.77
CA LEU A 60 7.62 -13.50 -0.83
C LEU A 60 7.92 -12.84 0.53
N TYR A 61 7.10 -11.89 0.96
CA TYR A 61 7.34 -11.12 2.17
C TYR A 61 6.55 -11.62 3.37
N ARG A 62 7.25 -11.82 4.50
CA ARG A 62 6.69 -12.38 5.75
C ARG A 62 5.93 -11.34 6.59
N GLU A 63 6.31 -10.07 6.54
CA GLU A 63 5.71 -8.98 7.34
C GLU A 63 5.70 -7.65 6.58
N ALA A 64 4.55 -6.96 6.52
CA ALA A 64 4.49 -5.60 5.98
C ALA A 64 3.47 -4.71 6.72
N PRO A 65 3.89 -3.52 7.22
CA PRO A 65 3.06 -2.66 8.03
C PRO A 65 2.06 -1.86 7.19
N ARG A 66 0.78 -1.95 7.57
CA ARG A 66 -0.31 -1.26 6.89
C ARG A 66 -0.52 0.14 7.48
N THR A 67 -0.02 1.14 6.77
CA THR A 67 0.06 2.51 7.30
C THR A 67 -0.98 3.46 6.71
N THR A 68 -1.31 3.35 5.41
CA THR A 68 -2.40 4.13 4.77
C THR A 68 -3.00 3.37 3.58
N PRO A 69 -4.24 3.71 3.11
CA PRO A 69 -4.90 3.02 2.00
C PRO A 69 -4.13 3.01 0.66
N SER A 70 -3.15 3.89 0.47
CA SER A 70 -2.37 3.98 -0.77
C SER A 70 -0.89 3.62 -0.58
N ARG A 71 -0.51 3.08 0.59
CA ARG A 71 0.89 2.84 0.95
C ARG A 71 0.99 1.54 1.73
N TYR A 72 1.13 0.49 0.96
CA TYR A 72 1.70 -0.76 1.43
C TYR A 72 3.09 -0.82 0.86
N ALA A 73 4.05 -1.42 1.55
CA ALA A 73 5.20 -1.84 0.80
C ALA A 73 5.87 -3.06 1.39
N PRO A 74 6.56 -3.80 0.52
CA PRO A 74 6.79 -5.18 0.85
C PRO A 74 8.24 -5.40 1.36
N ASP A 75 9.18 -4.50 1.05
CA ASP A 75 10.54 -4.40 1.63
C ASP A 75 10.75 -3.03 2.29
N PRO A 76 11.43 -2.89 3.45
CA PRO A 76 11.99 -1.63 3.95
C PRO A 76 12.43 -0.61 2.89
N ARG A 77 13.16 -1.03 1.85
CA ARG A 77 13.68 -0.12 0.81
C ARG A 77 12.58 0.38 -0.13
N THR A 78 11.69 -0.52 -0.56
CA THR A 78 10.54 -0.20 -1.40
C THR A 78 9.49 0.58 -0.61
N PHE A 79 9.38 0.31 0.69
CA PHE A 79 8.53 1.01 1.66
C PHE A 79 8.90 2.44 1.78
N ALA A 80 10.19 2.70 1.94
CA ALA A 80 10.68 4.05 1.95
C ALA A 80 10.32 4.78 0.62
N ARG A 81 10.52 4.15 -0.55
CA ARG A 81 10.24 4.77 -1.85
C ARG A 81 8.76 5.09 -2.06
N GLN A 82 7.88 4.13 -1.77
CA GLN A 82 6.43 4.27 -1.98
C GLN A 82 5.80 5.22 -0.95
N PHE A 83 6.36 5.27 0.27
CA PHE A 83 5.98 6.26 1.27
C PHE A 83 6.28 7.67 0.85
N ALA A 84 7.43 7.90 0.26
CA ALA A 84 7.88 9.27 0.15
C ALA A 84 7.08 10.04 -0.91
N LYS A 85 6.64 9.43 -2.04
CA LYS A 85 6.35 10.18 -3.30
C LYS A 85 7.39 11.29 -3.56
N SER A 86 8.57 11.13 -2.99
CA SER A 86 9.64 12.10 -2.80
C SER A 86 10.91 11.27 -2.87
N ARG A 87 11.96 11.81 -3.46
CA ARG A 87 13.18 11.05 -3.69
C ARG A 87 13.86 10.74 -2.36
N ILE A 88 14.09 9.47 -2.08
CA ILE A 88 14.95 9.07 -0.96
C ILE A 88 16.39 9.33 -1.38
N ASN A 89 17.13 9.95 -0.47
CA ASN A 89 18.58 10.11 -0.54
C ASN A 89 19.22 9.27 0.57
N SER A 90 20.51 8.96 0.44
CA SER A 90 21.23 8.16 1.45
C SER A 90 21.14 8.77 2.86
N SER A 91 20.97 10.09 2.95
CA SER A 91 20.82 10.81 4.22
C SER A 91 19.48 10.57 4.92
N ASN A 92 18.38 10.35 4.18
CA ASN A 92 17.04 10.19 4.72
C ASN A 92 16.54 8.73 4.75
N GLU A 93 17.30 7.80 4.17
CA GLU A 93 17.00 6.36 4.21
C GLU A 93 16.89 5.83 5.65
N ARG A 94 17.77 6.30 6.55
CA ARG A 94 17.72 5.93 7.98
C ARG A 94 16.44 6.40 8.66
N ASP A 95 15.97 7.60 8.31
CA ASP A 95 14.75 8.17 8.89
C ASP A 95 13.48 7.47 8.40
N VAL A 96 13.49 6.97 7.16
CA VAL A 96 12.37 6.22 6.54
C VAL A 96 12.64 4.71 6.59
N SER A 97 13.12 4.21 7.73
CA SER A 97 13.35 2.77 7.93
C SER A 97 12.05 2.03 8.30
N PHE A 98 11.99 0.73 7.95
CA PHE A 98 10.87 -0.15 8.28
C PHE A 98 10.56 -0.17 9.79
N GLU A 99 11.59 -0.37 10.62
CA GLU A 99 11.43 -0.38 12.09
C GLU A 99 10.79 0.90 12.59
N ARG A 100 11.21 2.05 12.08
CA ARG A 100 10.67 3.34 12.48
C ARG A 100 9.20 3.49 12.09
N LEU A 101 8.82 2.98 10.92
CA LEU A 101 7.44 3.02 10.44
C LEU A 101 6.57 1.99 11.18
N LYS A 102 7.12 0.84 11.57
CA LYS A 102 6.48 -0.14 12.46
C LYS A 102 6.21 0.48 13.82
N THR A 103 7.19 1.15 14.44
CA THR A 103 7.00 1.91 15.68
C THR A 103 5.91 2.97 15.54
N MET A 104 5.86 3.70 14.42
CA MET A 104 4.79 4.69 14.19
C MET A 104 3.39 4.04 14.16
N VAL A 105 3.23 2.84 13.59
CA VAL A 105 1.94 2.12 13.54
C VAL A 105 1.60 1.52 14.90
N THR A 106 2.58 0.94 15.58
CA THR A 106 2.40 0.19 16.83
C THR A 106 2.19 1.11 18.02
N GLU A 107 3.04 2.11 18.16
CA GLU A 107 3.17 2.94 19.37
C GLU A 107 2.57 4.35 19.20
N GLU A 108 1.88 4.61 18.07
CA GLU A 108 1.33 5.94 17.73
C GLU A 108 2.39 7.06 17.87
N ALA A 109 3.60 6.76 17.43
CA ALA A 109 4.76 7.61 17.64
C ALA A 109 4.70 8.94 16.87
N THR A 110 5.63 9.83 17.22
CA THR A 110 5.71 11.20 16.69
C THR A 110 5.79 11.24 15.16
N PRO A 111 5.18 12.26 14.51
CA PRO A 111 5.24 12.44 13.07
C PRO A 111 6.69 12.52 12.56
N LEU A 112 7.03 11.73 11.54
CA LEU A 112 8.36 11.71 10.94
C LEU A 112 8.52 12.92 10.01
N VAL A 113 9.50 13.79 10.27
CA VAL A 113 9.81 14.93 9.39
C VAL A 113 11.01 14.58 8.52
N VAL A 114 10.78 14.33 7.23
CA VAL A 114 11.86 14.07 6.28
C VAL A 114 12.22 15.35 5.54
N ARG A 115 13.51 15.63 5.45
CA ARG A 115 14.05 16.72 4.62
C ARG A 115 14.54 16.16 3.30
N TYR A 116 14.23 16.84 2.20
CA TYR A 116 14.73 16.49 0.89
C TYR A 116 14.93 17.74 0.03
N ASP A 117 15.86 17.66 -0.91
CA ASP A 117 16.07 18.70 -1.90
C ASP A 117 15.17 18.46 -3.10
N LYS A 118 14.24 19.38 -3.34
CA LYS A 118 13.38 19.31 -4.52
C LYS A 118 14.15 19.85 -5.72
N ARG A 119 14.58 18.96 -6.61
CA ARG A 119 15.11 19.35 -7.93
C ARG A 119 13.97 19.47 -8.93
N ILE A 120 13.70 20.70 -9.36
CA ILE A 120 12.80 20.99 -10.47
C ILE A 120 13.68 21.48 -11.62
N SER A 121 14.12 20.56 -12.49
CA SER A 121 14.95 20.84 -13.68
C SER A 121 16.01 21.96 -13.48
N ARG A 122 15.99 23.03 -14.30
CA ARG A 122 16.93 24.16 -14.32
C ARG A 122 16.91 25.07 -13.07
N VAL A 123 16.18 24.71 -12.01
CA VAL A 123 16.05 25.51 -10.78
C VAL A 123 16.96 24.96 -9.68
N VAL A 124 17.64 25.88 -8.99
CA VAL A 124 18.51 25.58 -7.84
C VAL A 124 17.71 24.76 -6.80
N PRO A 125 18.25 23.62 -6.33
CA PRO A 125 17.57 22.80 -5.32
C PRO A 125 17.30 23.61 -4.06
N ARG A 126 16.06 23.54 -3.56
CA ARG A 126 15.69 24.10 -2.26
C ARG A 126 15.38 22.98 -1.27
N PRO A 127 15.84 23.11 -0.01
CA PRO A 127 15.50 22.15 1.03
C PRO A 127 14.03 22.30 1.41
N GLU A 128 13.25 21.25 1.19
CA GLU A 128 11.86 21.15 1.66
C GLU A 128 11.75 20.15 2.81
N LYS A 129 10.69 20.29 3.61
CA LYS A 129 10.35 19.35 4.68
C LYS A 129 8.98 18.75 4.40
N LYS A 130 8.85 17.45 4.61
CA LYS A 130 7.57 16.75 4.54
C LYS A 130 7.35 16.00 5.84
N THR A 131 6.27 16.35 6.53
CA THR A 131 5.84 15.70 7.76
C THR A 131 4.96 14.52 7.41
N PHE A 132 5.37 13.32 7.81
CA PHE A 132 4.63 12.09 7.66
C PHE A 132 3.88 11.79 8.94
N ARG A 133 2.58 11.57 8.80
CA ARG A 133 1.70 11.14 9.86
C ARG A 133 0.91 9.94 9.35
N ILE A 134 0.72 8.93 10.21
CA ILE A 134 -0.22 7.85 9.93
C ILE A 134 -1.62 8.42 10.11
N VAL A 135 -2.39 8.42 9.03
CA VAL A 135 -3.74 8.99 9.00
C VAL A 135 -4.69 7.99 8.37
N TYR A 136 -5.67 7.55 9.16
CA TYR A 136 -6.76 6.69 8.71
C TYR A 136 -8.03 7.52 8.45
N THR A 137 -8.05 8.36 7.41
CA THR A 137 -9.22 9.21 7.09
C THR A 137 -10.43 8.41 6.59
N LYS A 138 -10.19 7.25 5.99
CA LYS A 138 -11.24 6.41 5.35
C LYS A 138 -11.50 5.08 6.07
N ARG A 139 -10.70 4.76 7.08
CA ARG A 139 -10.73 3.47 7.80
C ARG A 139 -10.63 3.71 9.30
N ARG A 140 -11.20 2.82 10.11
CA ARG A 140 -11.08 2.76 11.55
C ARG A 140 -10.21 1.58 11.94
N ARG A 141 -9.23 1.78 12.81
CA ARG A 141 -8.43 0.70 13.40
C ARG A 141 -9.29 -0.07 14.43
N VAL A 142 -9.19 -1.39 14.39
CA VAL A 142 -9.88 -2.33 15.27
C VAL A 142 -8.81 -3.08 16.08
N GLU A 143 -9.24 -3.94 17.01
CA GLU A 143 -8.34 -4.84 17.74
C GLU A 143 -7.44 -5.64 16.78
N ASN A 144 -6.24 -5.98 17.24
CA ASN A 144 -5.21 -6.69 16.46
C ASN A 144 -4.69 -5.97 15.20
N TYR A 145 -4.66 -4.64 15.21
CA TYR A 145 -4.16 -3.82 14.08
C TYR A 145 -4.95 -3.97 12.78
N ASP A 146 -6.13 -4.59 12.81
CA ASP A 146 -7.01 -4.65 11.65
C ASP A 146 -7.61 -3.25 11.36
N THR A 147 -7.98 -2.97 10.12
CA THR A 147 -8.64 -1.71 9.77
C THR A 147 -9.86 -1.97 8.90
N LEU A 148 -11.00 -1.43 9.33
CA LEU A 148 -12.27 -1.53 8.62
C LEU A 148 -12.65 -0.18 8.01
N PRO A 149 -13.28 -0.14 6.83
CA PRO A 149 -13.85 1.09 6.30
C PRO A 149 -14.88 1.68 7.27
N TYR A 150 -14.94 3.00 7.37
CA TYR A 150 -16.05 3.65 8.10
C TYR A 150 -17.39 3.26 7.47
N GLY A 151 -18.34 2.83 8.31
CA GLY A 151 -19.67 2.36 7.85
C GLY A 151 -19.76 0.86 7.54
N TYR A 152 -18.67 0.10 7.65
CA TYR A 152 -18.71 -1.36 7.52
C TYR A 152 -19.53 -1.98 8.67
N LYS A 153 -20.71 -2.53 8.34
CA LYS A 153 -21.54 -3.29 9.28
C LYS A 153 -21.24 -4.77 9.10
N HIS A 154 -20.86 -5.44 10.19
CA HIS A 154 -20.66 -6.88 10.17
C HIS A 154 -21.99 -7.55 9.80
N GLN A 155 -22.06 -8.15 8.62
CA GLN A 155 -23.22 -8.93 8.25
C GLN A 155 -23.13 -10.21 9.11
N ARG A 156 -23.93 -10.28 10.18
CA ARG A 156 -24.16 -11.53 10.90
C ARG A 156 -24.60 -12.55 9.85
N MET A 157 -23.73 -13.49 9.50
CA MET A 157 -24.16 -14.68 8.80
C MET A 157 -25.18 -15.37 9.71
N ARG A 158 -26.41 -15.48 9.22
CA ARG A 158 -27.40 -16.43 9.70
C ARG A 158 -27.14 -17.76 9.03
#